data_AF-A0A2H6B5Q0-F1
#
_entry.id   AF-A0A2H6B5Q0-F1
#
_cell.length_a   1.000
_cell.length_b   1.000
_cell.length_c   1.000
_cell.angle_alpha   90.00
_cell.angle_beta   90.00
_cell.angle_gamma   90.00
#
_symmetry.space_group_name_H-M   'P 1'
#
loop_
_entity.id
_entity.type
_entity.pdbx_description
1 polymer ?
#
loop_
_entity_poly.entity_id
_entity_poly.type
_entity_poly.pdbx_seq_one_letter_code
_entity_poly.pdbx_strand_id
1 'polypeptide(L)' 'MGLGRIEMALLLAAAVVVVAYVIYVLQPAVTSYERTWQRAAAAFLTLYILVTLLAIGALAGLLVVWFYDRWA' A
#
# COMPACT_ATOMS: atom_id res chain seq x y z
N MET A 1 3.09 28.16 6.45
CA MET A 1 4.09 27.17 6.03
C MET A 1 3.37 26.17 5.14
N GLY A 2 3.63 26.17 3.83
CA GLY A 2 3.02 25.23 2.89
C GLY A 2 3.77 23.90 2.89
N LEU A 3 3.12 22.83 2.44
CA LEU A 3 3.78 21.54 2.26
C LEU A 3 4.99 21.67 1.32
N GLY A 4 6.13 21.14 1.74
CA GLY A 4 7.31 20.99 0.93
C GLY A 4 7.09 19.99 -0.21
N ARG A 5 7.90 20.11 -1.27
CA ARG A 5 7.78 19.27 -2.48
C ARG A 5 7.82 17.77 -2.19
N ILE A 6 8.65 17.35 -1.23
CA ILE A 6 8.78 15.95 -0.82
C ILE A 6 7.49 15.48 -0.14
N GLU A 7 6.94 16.27 0.77
CA GLU A 7 5.69 15.95 1.48
C GLU A 7 4.53 15.81 0.49
N MET A 8 4.45 16.71 -0.49
CA MET A 8 3.46 16.61 -1.58
C MET A 8 3.63 15.33 -2.40
N ALA A 9 4.86 14.98 -2.77
CA ALA A 9 5.13 13.74 -3.51
C ALA A 9 4.75 12.49 -2.70
N LEU A 10 5.08 12.46 -1.40
CA LEU A 10 4.72 11.36 -0.51
C LEU A 10 3.20 11.23 -0.34
N LEU A 11 2.48 12.35 -0.19
CA LEU A 11 1.02 12.33 -0.12
C LEU A 11 0.38 11.79 -1.40
N LEU A 12 0.86 12.21 -2.57
CA LEU A 12 0.35 11.71 -3.85
C LEU A 12 0.64 10.21 -4.02
N ALA A 13 1.85 9.76 -3.68
CA ALA A 13 2.19 8.34 -3.71
C ALA A 13 1.29 7.52 -2.76
N ALA A 14 1.08 8.01 -1.54
CA ALA A 14 0.19 7.37 -0.58
C ALA A 14 -1.26 7.30 -1.10
N ALA A 15 -1.76 8.36 -1.73
CA ALA A 15 -3.09 8.38 -2.33
C ALA A 15 -3.21 7.34 -3.45
N VAL A 16 -2.21 7.23 -4.33
CA VAL A 16 -2.17 6.22 -5.39
C VAL A 16 -2.20 4.80 -4.81
N VAL A 17 -1.42 4.54 -3.75
CA VAL A 17 -1.42 3.24 -3.06
C VAL A 17 -2.80 2.90 -2.49
N VAL A 18 -3.46 3.86 -1.83
CA VAL A 18 -4.81 3.65 -1.28
C VAL A 18 -5.82 3.37 -2.39
N VAL A 19 -5.79 4.14 -3.48
CA VAL A 19 -6.68 3.94 -4.64
C VAL A 19 -6.45 2.56 -5.26
N ALA A 20 -5.19 2.17 -5.47
CA ALA A 20 -4.84 0.87 -6.01
C ALA A 20 -5.30 -0.28 -5.10
N TYR A 21 -5.09 -0.15 -3.79
CA TYR A 21 -5.56 -1.12 -2.80
C TYR A 21 -7.09 -1.29 -2.87
N VAL A 22 -7.84 -0.18 -2.92
CA VAL A 22 -9.30 -0.23 -2.99
C VAL A 22 -9.77 -0.92 -4.27
N ILE A 23 -9.24 -0.52 -5.43
CA ILE A 23 -9.71 -1.00 -6.74
C ILE A 23 -9.28 -2.44 -7.01
N TYR A 24 -8.00 -2.78 -6.77
CA TYR A 24 -7.43 -4.05 -7.22
C TYR A 24 -7.45 -5.15 -6.15
N VAL A 25 -7.64 -4.81 -4.87
CA VAL A 25 -7.58 -5.78 -3.78
C VAL A 25 -8.89 -5.83 -3.01
N LEU A 26 -9.30 -4.71 -2.42
CA LEU A 26 -10.46 -4.68 -1.51
C LEU A 26 -11.78 -4.91 -2.26
N GLN A 27 -12.03 -4.16 -3.33
CA GLN A 27 -13.26 -4.27 -4.11
C GLN A 27 -13.50 -5.70 -4.61
N PRO A 28 -12.59 -6.36 -5.36
CA PRO A 28 -12.81 -7.73 -5.82
C PRO A 28 -12.97 -8.73 -4.68
N ALA A 29 -12.25 -8.54 -3.56
CA ALA A 29 -12.36 -9.41 -2.40
C ALA A 29 -13.76 -9.36 -1.78
N VAL A 30 -14.34 -8.17 -1.58
CA VAL A 30 -15.67 -8.05 -0.95
C VAL A 30 -16.81 -8.34 -1.93
N THR A 31 -16.62 -8.15 -3.24
CA THR A 31 -17.65 -8.47 -4.24
C THR A 31 -17.76 -9.98 -4.50
N SER A 32 -16.74 -10.77 -4.15
CA SER A 32 -16.72 -12.22 -4.37
C SER A 32 -17.65 -13.01 -3.43
N TYR A 33 -18.11 -12.40 -2.34
CA TYR A 33 -18.95 -13.04 -1.33
C TYR A 33 -20.35 -12.43 -1.28
N GLU A 34 -21.36 -13.26 -1.07
CA GLU A 34 -22.75 -12.80 -0.90
C GLU A 34 -23.06 -12.44 0.55
N ARG A 35 -22.48 -13.18 1.51
CA ARG A 35 -22.79 -13.01 2.93
C ARG A 35 -21.95 -11.90 3.55
N THR A 36 -22.60 -10.98 4.26
CA THR A 36 -21.97 -9.80 4.87
C THR A 36 -20.82 -10.13 5.83
N TRP A 37 -20.95 -11.20 6.63
CA TRP A 37 -19.87 -11.65 7.52
C TRP A 37 -18.62 -12.15 6.77
N GLN A 38 -18.81 -12.82 5.62
CA GLN A 38 -17.69 -13.26 4.78
C GLN A 38 -16.99 -12.05 4.14
N ARG A 39 -17.75 -11.03 3.72
CA ARG A 39 -17.17 -9.77 3.22
C ARG A 39 -16.32 -9.07 4.26
N ALA A 40 -16.78 -9.02 5.52
CA ALA A 40 -16.01 -8.42 6.61
C ALA A 40 -14.70 -9.17 6.87
N ALA A 41 -14.74 -10.51 6.90
CA ALA A 41 -13.53 -11.33 7.04
C ALA A 41 -12.58 -11.17 5.84
N ALA A 42 -13.11 -11.13 4.62
CA ALA A 42 -12.32 -10.91 3.41
C ALA A 42 -11.63 -9.53 3.43
N ALA A 43 -12.36 -8.47 3.75
CA ALA A 43 -11.82 -7.12 3.90
C ALA A 43 -10.74 -7.02 4.99
N PHE A 44 -10.88 -7.78 6.07
CA PHE A 44 -9.83 -7.88 7.08
C PHE A 44 -8.57 -8.55 6.52
N LEU A 45 -8.73 -9.66 5.79
CA LEU A 45 -7.61 -10.38 5.19
C LEU A 45 -6.86 -9.57 4.12
N THR A 46 -7.54 -8.66 3.40
CA THR A 46 -6.85 -7.79 2.44
C THR A 46 -5.88 -6.81 3.11
N LEU A 47 -6.04 -6.50 4.40
CA LEU A 47 -5.06 -5.71 5.15
C LEU A 47 -3.71 -6.42 5.27
N TYR A 48 -3.70 -7.76 5.36
CA TYR A 48 -2.45 -8.53 5.36
C TYR A 48 -1.69 -8.34 4.04
N ILE A 49 -2.41 -8.34 2.92
CA ILE A 49 -1.85 -8.07 1.59
C ILE A 49 -1.28 -6.65 1.54
N LEU A 50 -2.04 -5.65 2.01
CA LEU A 50 -1.58 -4.27 2.05
C LEU A 50 -0.30 -4.11 2.88
N VAL A 51 -0.27 -4.65 4.10
CA VAL A 51 0.91 -4.62 4.97
C VAL A 51 2.10 -5.32 4.32
N THR A 52 1.88 -6.47 3.68
CA THR A 52 2.93 -7.21 2.98
C THR A 52 3.53 -6.38 1.84
N LEU A 53 2.69 -5.76 1.00
CA LEU A 53 3.15 -4.92 -0.11
C LEU A 53 3.91 -3.69 0.39
N LEU A 54 3.42 -3.03 1.45
CA LEU A 54 4.11 -1.90 2.07
C LEU A 54 5.46 -2.33 2.65
N ALA A 55 5.52 -3.47 3.35
CA ALA A 55 6.75 -3.98 3.94
C ALA A 55 7.79 -4.33 2.86
N ILE A 56 7.39 -5.05 1.81
CA ILE A 56 8.29 -5.39 0.70
C ILE A 56 8.75 -4.12 -0.02
N GLY A 57 7.85 -3.18 -0.31
CA GLY A 57 8.21 -1.93 -0.96
C GLY A 57 9.18 -1.08 -0.14
N ALA A 58 8.94 -0.97 1.17
CA ALA A 58 9.82 -0.25 2.09
C ALA A 58 11.19 -0.92 2.20
N LEU A 59 11.24 -2.25 2.32
CA LEU A 59 12.49 -3.02 2.34
C LEU A 59 13.27 -2.85 1.04
N ALA A 60 12.60 -2.93 -0.12
CA ALA A 60 13.23 -2.72 -1.42
C ALA A 60 13.80 -1.31 -1.54
N GLY A 61 13.04 -0.28 -1.13
CA GLY A 61 13.52 1.10 -1.11
C GLY A 61 14.73 1.30 -0.19
N LEU A 62 14.68 0.71 1.01
CA LEU A 62 15.82 0.72 1.95
C LEU A 62 17.05 0.04 1.38
N LEU A 63 16.88 -1.12 0.73
CA LEU A 63 17.99 -1.82 0.08
C LEU A 63 18.63 -0.96 -1.01
N VAL A 64 17.83 -0.29 -1.84
CA VAL A 64 18.36 0.61 -2.89
C VAL A 64 19.18 1.74 -2.26
N VAL A 65 18.66 2.41 -1.23
CA VAL A 65 19.38 3.49 -0.53
C VAL A 65 20.66 2.97 0.10
N TRP A 66 20.61 1.82 0.77
CA TRP A 66 21.77 1.21 1.42
C TRP A 66 22.87 0.85 0.42
N PHE A 67 22.51 0.29 -0.74
CA PHE A 67 23.48 0.01 -1.80
C PHE A 67 24.04 1.30 -2.40
N TYR A 68 23.23 2.32 -2.64
CA TYR A 68 23.72 3.59 -3.19
C TYR A 68 24.71 4.25 -2.23
N ASP A 69 24.38 4.36 -0.94
CA ASP A 69 25.26 4.92 0.10
C ASP A 69 26.57 4.14 0.25
N ARG A 70 26.55 2.82 0.03
CA ARG A 70 27.72 1.97 0.23
C ARG A 70 28.68 1.94 -0.97
N TRP A 71 28.18 2.11 -2.19
CA TRP A 71 28.92 1.81 -3.43
C TRP A 71 29.01 2.96 -4.44
N ALA A 72 28.23 4.04 -4.29
CA ALA A 72 28.30 5.25 -5.12
C ALA A 72 29.12 6.35 -4.45
#